data_AF-A0A3A0CDK9-F1
#
_entry.id   AF-A0A3A0CDK9-F1
#
_cell.length_a   1.000
_cell.length_b   1.000
_cell.length_c   1.000
_cell.angle_alpha   90.00
_cell.angle_beta   90.00
_cell.angle_gamma   90.00
#
_symmetry.space_group_name_H-M   'P 1'
#
loop_
_entity.id
_entity.type
_entity.pdbx_description
1 polymer ?
#
loop_
_entity_poly.entity_id
_entity_poly.type
_entity_poly.pdbx_seq_one_letter_code
_entity_poly.pdbx_strand_id
1 'polypeptide(L)'
;MLPAIGFTAERGTTTIMTYPTRRFSLFTALVLLAATGRAAAQDPLVDQMKSPEISARQRATMEAEVSLRVKRLKDAGTNADLRDEAKSRILRTATVEGATKAALDVYAEICANELTSLITGDTFETASEGVLILMELDNPATTDALIEGLGSKHAGVRLMAARAIQKLHAKLGNRSRAVLRALGRAGARESDEFVLRVIYQAIDFKADVRNFKAGDAAEALAMVLEARAAQLSGGSRDETRDEVGVEAAARCYEDASAGDKARLIGAVAIILESALSRYFDPDTAPEFLATLSRYIARIEEVIVDMAKASGVNLSCDRLKLNPRATDKKKQQADSEKVLDCIRRALAGDPWKIG
;
A
#
# COMPACT_ATOMS: atom_id res chain seq x y z
N MET A 1 -6.55 50.54 13.81
CA MET A 1 -7.11 50.73 15.16
C MET A 1 -8.09 49.59 15.41
N LEU A 2 -7.70 48.63 16.24
CA LEU A 2 -8.48 47.44 16.63
C LEU A 2 -8.79 47.55 18.12
N PRO A 3 -10.02 47.27 18.61
CA PRO A 3 -10.29 47.24 20.04
C PRO A 3 -10.00 45.86 20.63
N ALA A 4 -9.43 45.89 21.83
CA ALA A 4 -9.09 44.74 22.66
C ALA A 4 -10.34 44.15 23.33
N ILE A 5 -10.39 42.82 23.42
CA ILE A 5 -11.38 42.07 24.19
C ILE A 5 -10.67 41.54 25.45
N GLY A 6 -11.10 42.02 26.61
CA GLY A 6 -10.63 41.56 27.93
C GLY A 6 -11.52 40.43 28.46
N PHE A 7 -10.90 39.39 29.01
CA PHE A 7 -11.55 38.32 29.76
C PHE A 7 -11.21 38.47 31.25
N THR A 8 -12.23 38.65 32.09
CA THR A 8 -12.14 38.61 33.55
C THR A 8 -12.56 37.23 34.04
N ALA A 9 -11.72 36.59 34.85
CA ALA A 9 -12.00 35.31 35.51
C ALA A 9 -12.48 35.54 36.95
N GLU A 10 -13.70 35.12 37.27
CA GLU A 10 -14.21 35.07 38.64
C GLU A 10 -13.95 33.70 39.29
N ARG A 11 -13.41 33.76 40.52
CA ARG A 11 -13.17 32.61 41.40
C ARG A 11 -14.44 32.32 42.21
N GLY A 12 -14.96 31.10 42.11
CA GLY A 12 -15.98 30.57 43.02
C GLY A 12 -15.37 29.60 44.02
N THR A 13 -15.24 30.02 45.28
CA THR A 13 -15.00 29.17 46.46
C THR A 13 -16.34 28.71 47.04
N THR A 14 -16.50 27.42 47.34
CA THR A 14 -17.62 26.96 48.19
C THR A 14 -17.20 25.80 49.10
N THR A 15 -16.91 26.19 50.34
CA THR A 15 -17.37 25.67 51.64
C THR A 15 -17.59 24.17 51.84
N ILE A 16 -16.79 23.63 52.76
CA ILE A 16 -16.92 22.34 53.46
C ILE A 16 -18.02 22.44 54.53
N MET A 17 -18.94 21.48 54.58
CA MET A 17 -19.83 21.26 55.73
C MET A 17 -19.76 19.79 56.16
N THR A 18 -19.22 19.57 57.36
CA THR A 18 -19.21 18.32 58.12
C THR A 18 -20.25 18.39 59.24
N TYR A 19 -21.06 17.33 59.45
CA TYR A 19 -21.81 17.07 60.69
C TYR A 19 -22.19 15.56 60.80
N PRO A 20 -22.59 15.05 61.98
CA PRO A 20 -21.92 13.90 62.59
C PRO A 20 -22.74 12.59 62.66
N THR A 21 -21.99 11.57 63.06
CA THR A 21 -22.32 10.22 63.53
C THR A 21 -23.70 9.94 64.14
N ARG A 22 -24.34 8.86 63.68
CA ARG A 22 -25.10 7.93 64.55
C ARG A 22 -24.87 6.47 64.14
N ARG A 23 -24.55 5.67 65.16
CA ARG A 23 -24.37 4.21 65.13
C ARG A 23 -25.71 3.51 64.90
N PHE A 24 -25.72 2.52 64.01
CA PHE A 24 -26.65 1.38 64.10
C PHE A 24 -25.86 0.10 63.84
N SER A 25 -26.02 -0.83 64.77
CA SER A 25 -25.38 -2.14 64.80
C SER A 25 -26.29 -3.19 64.17
N LEU A 26 -25.64 -4.22 63.61
CA LEU A 26 -26.16 -5.54 63.19
C LEU A 26 -27.18 -5.60 62.05
N PHE A 27 -26.80 -6.22 60.93
CA PHE A 27 -27.27 -7.58 60.58
C PHE A 27 -26.48 -8.13 59.37
N THR A 28 -25.86 -9.28 59.61
CA THR A 28 -25.54 -10.40 58.73
C THR A 28 -25.86 -10.26 57.23
N ALA A 29 -24.83 -10.21 56.40
CA ALA A 29 -24.79 -10.91 55.11
C ALA A 29 -23.32 -11.10 54.72
N LEU A 30 -22.75 -12.23 55.17
CA LEU A 30 -21.53 -12.77 54.58
C LEU A 30 -21.91 -13.23 53.16
N VAL A 31 -21.96 -12.28 52.22
CA VAL A 31 -21.90 -12.61 50.80
C VAL A 31 -20.50 -13.17 50.60
N LEU A 32 -20.39 -14.49 50.59
CA LEU A 32 -19.35 -15.14 49.81
C LEU A 32 -19.50 -14.56 48.41
N LEU A 33 -18.69 -13.53 48.09
CA LEU A 33 -18.22 -13.35 46.75
C LEU A 33 -17.48 -14.65 46.44
N ALA A 34 -18.21 -15.62 45.91
CA ALA A 34 -17.68 -16.51 44.92
C ALA A 34 -17.14 -15.56 43.84
N ALA A 35 -15.85 -15.22 43.97
CA ALA A 35 -15.00 -14.92 42.86
C ALA A 35 -15.13 -16.12 41.92
N THR A 36 -16.17 -16.09 41.09
CA THR A 36 -16.23 -16.85 39.86
C THR A 36 -15.14 -16.23 39.01
N GLY A 37 -13.90 -16.65 39.30
CA GLY A 37 -12.84 -16.60 38.32
C GLY A 37 -13.45 -17.28 37.11
N ARG A 38 -13.84 -16.49 36.12
CA ARG A 38 -14.02 -16.97 34.76
C ARG A 38 -12.67 -17.57 34.44
N ALA A 39 -12.52 -18.88 34.65
CA ALA A 39 -11.45 -19.63 34.02
C ALA A 39 -11.56 -19.22 32.56
N ALA A 40 -10.55 -18.50 32.05
CA ALA A 40 -10.54 -18.05 30.68
C ALA A 40 -10.73 -19.32 29.85
N ALA A 41 -11.90 -19.47 29.25
CA ALA A 41 -12.21 -20.67 28.48
C ALA A 41 -11.10 -20.80 27.45
N GLN A 42 -10.37 -21.92 27.52
CA GLN A 42 -9.27 -22.20 26.62
C GLN A 42 -9.78 -22.06 25.19
N ASP A 43 -9.03 -21.38 24.32
CA ASP A 43 -9.45 -21.16 22.94
C ASP A 43 -9.76 -22.51 22.29
N PRO A 44 -10.96 -22.70 21.72
CA PRO A 44 -11.41 -24.00 21.21
C PRO A 44 -10.54 -24.54 20.06
N LEU A 45 -9.63 -23.72 19.52
CA LEU A 45 -8.73 -24.10 18.44
C LEU A 45 -7.31 -24.49 18.92
N VAL A 46 -7.00 -24.40 20.22
CA VAL A 46 -5.63 -24.65 20.74
C VAL A 46 -5.08 -26.02 20.32
N ASP A 47 -5.90 -27.07 20.42
CA ASP A 47 -5.44 -28.44 20.11
C ASP A 47 -5.21 -28.62 18.60
N GLN A 48 -6.04 -28.00 17.77
CA GLN A 48 -5.89 -27.98 16.32
C GLN A 48 -4.64 -27.21 15.90
N MET A 49 -4.36 -26.07 16.55
CA MET A 49 -3.17 -25.27 16.26
C MET A 49 -1.86 -26.04 16.51
N LYS A 50 -1.85 -26.96 17.47
CA LYS A 50 -0.68 -27.80 17.80
C LYS A 50 -0.56 -29.07 16.96
N SER A 51 -1.54 -29.35 16.10
CA SER A 51 -1.55 -30.55 15.27
C SER A 51 -0.56 -30.41 14.12
N PRO A 52 0.31 -31.41 13.85
CA PRO A 52 1.25 -31.37 12.72
C PRO A 52 0.54 -31.55 11.37
N GLU A 53 -0.63 -32.18 11.38
CA GLU A 53 -1.51 -32.36 10.22
C GLU A 53 -2.94 -31.97 10.59
N ILE A 54 -3.66 -31.31 9.68
CA ILE A 54 -5.04 -30.88 9.89
C ILE A 54 -5.98 -31.81 9.13
N SER A 55 -6.69 -32.66 9.86
CA SER A 55 -7.76 -33.49 9.29
C SER A 55 -8.93 -32.64 8.79
N ALA A 56 -9.73 -33.18 7.87
CA ALA A 56 -10.93 -32.51 7.37
C ALA A 56 -11.90 -32.09 8.50
N ARG A 57 -12.03 -32.91 9.55
CA ARG A 57 -12.84 -32.59 10.73
C ARG A 57 -12.28 -31.40 11.51
N GLN A 58 -10.96 -31.36 11.73
CA GLN A 58 -10.31 -30.23 12.40
C GLN A 58 -10.44 -28.95 11.59
N ARG A 59 -10.26 -29.02 10.26
CA ARG A 59 -10.48 -27.89 9.34
C ARG A 59 -11.90 -27.34 9.45
N ALA A 60 -12.92 -28.21 9.40
CA ALA A 60 -14.32 -27.79 9.55
C ALA A 60 -14.61 -27.13 10.91
N THR A 61 -13.98 -27.59 11.99
CA THR A 61 -14.06 -26.92 13.30
C THR A 61 -13.41 -25.55 13.27
N MET A 62 -12.22 -25.42 12.66
CA MET A 62 -11.54 -24.13 12.49
C MET A 62 -12.39 -23.16 11.65
N GLU A 63 -12.99 -23.62 10.56
CA GLU A 63 -13.90 -22.84 9.70
C GLU A 63 -15.10 -22.31 10.49
N ALA A 64 -15.79 -23.17 11.24
CA ALA A 64 -16.95 -22.76 12.05
C ALA A 64 -16.58 -21.71 13.11
N GLU A 65 -15.46 -21.90 13.80
CA GLU A 65 -14.98 -20.97 14.83
C GLU A 65 -14.50 -19.63 14.24
N VAL A 66 -13.76 -19.65 13.12
CA VAL A 66 -13.33 -18.43 12.44
C VAL A 66 -14.53 -17.67 11.90
N SER A 67 -15.49 -18.35 11.26
CA SER A 67 -16.70 -17.72 10.73
C SER A 67 -17.51 -17.03 11.84
N LEU A 68 -17.64 -17.66 13.02
CA LEU A 68 -18.27 -17.03 14.18
C LEU A 68 -17.54 -15.76 14.65
N ARG A 69 -16.20 -15.78 14.64
CA ARG A 69 -15.38 -14.62 15.05
C ARG A 69 -15.46 -13.48 14.03
N VAL A 70 -15.40 -13.80 12.73
CA VAL A 70 -15.55 -12.83 11.64
C VAL A 70 -16.97 -12.24 11.65
N LYS A 71 -18.00 -13.05 11.92
CA LYS A 71 -19.35 -12.55 12.12
C LYS A 71 -19.43 -11.55 13.28
N ARG A 72 -18.79 -11.82 14.42
CA ARG A 72 -18.73 -10.85 15.53
C ARG A 72 -18.03 -9.55 15.15
N LEU A 73 -16.94 -9.64 14.38
CA LEU A 73 -16.27 -8.45 13.83
C LEU A 73 -17.21 -7.64 12.92
N LYS A 74 -17.99 -8.31 12.08
CA LYS A 74 -19.01 -7.67 11.24
C LYS A 74 -20.11 -7.02 12.06
N ASP A 75 -20.68 -7.76 13.01
CA ASP A 75 -21.80 -7.33 13.86
C ASP A 75 -21.40 -6.18 14.81
N ALA A 76 -20.11 -6.04 15.12
CA ALA A 76 -19.59 -4.90 15.87
C ALA A 76 -19.81 -3.55 15.14
N GLY A 77 -19.93 -3.56 13.81
CA GLY A 77 -20.24 -2.38 13.00
C GLY A 77 -19.27 -1.23 13.29
N THR A 78 -19.81 -0.07 13.69
CA THR A 78 -19.00 1.13 13.99
C THR A 78 -18.45 1.17 15.41
N ASN A 79 -18.79 0.22 16.30
CA ASN A 79 -18.27 0.17 17.66
C ASN A 79 -16.79 -0.29 17.68
N ALA A 80 -15.88 0.65 17.97
CA ALA A 80 -14.44 0.40 17.96
C ALA A 80 -14.01 -0.66 18.96
N ASP A 81 -14.49 -0.62 20.20
CA ASP A 81 -14.10 -1.55 21.27
C ASP A 81 -14.49 -3.00 20.92
N LEU A 82 -15.69 -3.19 20.37
CA LEU A 82 -16.16 -4.50 19.93
C LEU A 82 -15.37 -5.03 18.74
N ARG A 83 -14.98 -4.16 17.79
CA ARG A 83 -14.11 -4.57 16.68
C ARG A 83 -12.73 -4.96 17.17
N ASP A 84 -12.14 -4.18 18.07
CA ASP A 84 -10.80 -4.43 18.61
C ASP A 84 -10.78 -5.73 19.41
N GLU A 85 -11.82 -6.02 20.19
CA GLU A 85 -11.99 -7.30 20.86
C GLU A 85 -12.11 -8.47 19.85
N ALA A 86 -12.93 -8.33 18.81
CA ALA A 86 -13.13 -9.37 17.80
C ALA A 86 -11.85 -9.64 17.01
N LYS A 87 -11.15 -8.59 16.56
CA LYS A 87 -9.82 -8.68 15.91
C LYS A 87 -8.82 -9.38 16.83
N SER A 88 -8.70 -8.94 18.08
CA SER A 88 -7.77 -9.51 19.06
C SER A 88 -8.02 -11.00 19.28
N ARG A 89 -9.29 -11.44 19.26
CA ARG A 89 -9.65 -12.86 19.38
C ARG A 89 -9.25 -13.69 18.16
N ILE A 90 -9.28 -13.12 16.95
CA ILE A 90 -8.80 -13.80 15.73
C ILE A 90 -7.27 -13.94 15.80
N LEU A 91 -6.58 -12.84 16.07
CA LEU A 91 -5.11 -12.81 16.06
C LEU A 91 -4.48 -13.66 17.18
N ARG A 92 -5.11 -13.72 18.35
CA ARG A 92 -4.60 -14.53 19.48
C ARG A 92 -4.47 -16.01 19.14
N THR A 93 -5.32 -16.55 18.25
CA THR A 93 -5.21 -17.96 17.83
C THR A 93 -3.97 -18.20 17.00
N ALA A 94 -3.58 -17.25 16.15
CA ALA A 94 -2.36 -17.32 15.36
C ALA A 94 -1.09 -17.26 16.23
N THR A 95 -1.20 -16.82 17.49
CA THR A 95 -0.08 -16.74 18.44
C THR A 95 -0.11 -17.85 19.51
N VAL A 96 -0.89 -18.92 19.31
CA VAL A 96 -0.92 -20.06 20.25
C VAL A 96 0.48 -20.68 20.35
N GLU A 97 0.97 -20.81 21.58
CA GLU A 97 2.27 -21.43 21.83
C GLU A 97 2.28 -22.89 21.35
N GLY A 98 3.31 -23.26 20.59
CA GLY A 98 3.43 -24.58 19.97
C GLY A 98 2.59 -24.77 18.70
N ALA A 99 2.03 -23.69 18.13
CA ALA A 99 1.34 -23.76 16.85
C ALA A 99 2.28 -24.27 15.74
N THR A 100 1.81 -25.23 14.95
CA THR A 100 2.58 -25.78 13.83
C THR A 100 2.40 -24.92 12.58
N LYS A 101 3.37 -24.97 11.67
CA LYS A 101 3.27 -24.28 10.38
C LYS A 101 2.04 -24.71 9.58
N ALA A 102 1.77 -26.02 9.52
CA ALA A 102 0.61 -26.56 8.80
C ALA A 102 -0.71 -26.01 9.35
N ALA A 103 -0.84 -25.91 10.68
CA ALA A 103 -2.03 -25.34 11.29
C ALA A 103 -2.16 -23.83 11.04
N LEU A 104 -1.05 -23.08 11.11
CA LEU A 104 -1.03 -21.64 10.81
C LEU A 104 -1.40 -21.34 9.36
N ASP A 105 -0.90 -22.14 8.41
CA ASP A 105 -1.21 -21.98 6.98
C ASP A 105 -2.71 -22.23 6.73
N VAL A 106 -3.28 -23.31 7.29
CA VAL A 106 -4.72 -23.59 7.19
C VAL A 106 -5.56 -22.52 7.90
N TYR A 107 -5.15 -22.07 9.09
CA TYR A 107 -5.84 -21.02 9.83
C TYR A 107 -5.87 -19.71 9.04
N ALA A 108 -4.73 -19.31 8.45
CA ALA A 108 -4.62 -18.11 7.64
C ALA A 108 -5.46 -18.20 6.36
N GLU A 109 -5.50 -19.35 5.71
CA GLU A 109 -6.37 -19.61 4.55
C GLU A 109 -7.86 -19.45 4.91
N ILE A 110 -8.29 -20.04 6.02
CA ILE A 110 -9.68 -19.91 6.50
C ILE A 110 -10.00 -18.45 6.82
N CYS A 111 -9.12 -17.76 7.55
CA CYS A 111 -9.27 -16.33 7.84
C CYS A 111 -9.37 -15.50 6.55
N ALA A 112 -8.53 -15.77 5.55
CA ALA A 112 -8.57 -15.08 4.27
C ALA A 112 -9.92 -15.25 3.56
N ASN A 113 -10.43 -16.49 3.50
CA ASN A 113 -11.71 -16.79 2.88
C ASN A 113 -12.87 -16.08 3.58
N GLU A 114 -12.93 -16.14 4.92
CA GLU A 114 -14.02 -15.51 5.68
C GLU A 114 -13.95 -13.97 5.65
N LEU A 115 -12.74 -13.39 5.71
CA LEU A 115 -12.54 -11.94 5.73
C LEU A 115 -12.72 -11.27 4.36
N THR A 116 -12.65 -12.03 3.26
CA THR A 116 -12.78 -11.48 1.89
C THR A 116 -14.06 -10.65 1.74
N SER A 117 -15.19 -11.16 2.27
CA SER A 117 -16.48 -10.46 2.20
C SER A 117 -16.52 -9.12 2.97
N LEU A 118 -15.68 -8.97 4.01
CA LEU A 118 -15.53 -7.71 4.74
C LEU A 118 -14.65 -6.72 3.96
N ILE A 119 -13.56 -7.22 3.38
CA ILE A 119 -12.58 -6.42 2.62
C ILE A 119 -13.23 -5.77 1.39
N THR A 120 -14.09 -6.50 0.70
CA THR A 120 -14.86 -6.01 -0.45
C THR A 120 -16.15 -5.31 -0.03
N GLY A 121 -16.41 -5.17 1.28
CA GLY A 121 -17.62 -4.61 1.83
C GLY A 121 -17.73 -3.09 1.69
N ASP A 122 -18.91 -2.57 2.04
CA ASP A 122 -19.23 -1.15 1.84
C ASP A 122 -18.67 -0.21 2.90
N THR A 123 -18.40 -0.70 4.12
CA THR A 123 -17.97 0.12 5.26
C THR A 123 -16.45 0.09 5.42
N PHE A 124 -15.85 1.28 5.49
CA PHE A 124 -14.39 1.42 5.60
C PHE A 124 -13.83 0.76 6.86
N GLU A 125 -14.53 0.89 7.98
CA GLU A 125 -14.08 0.36 9.28
C GLU A 125 -13.97 -1.17 9.26
N THR A 126 -14.93 -1.87 8.67
CA THR A 126 -14.86 -3.34 8.65
C THR A 126 -13.90 -3.86 7.58
N ALA A 127 -13.85 -3.19 6.42
CA ALA A 127 -12.91 -3.52 5.36
C ALA A 127 -11.46 -3.31 5.79
N SER A 128 -11.18 -2.21 6.50
CA SER A 128 -9.84 -1.92 7.01
C SER A 128 -9.39 -2.94 8.07
N GLU A 129 -10.25 -3.29 9.03
CA GLU A 129 -9.94 -4.32 10.03
C GLU A 129 -9.69 -5.70 9.39
N GLY A 130 -10.46 -6.05 8.34
CA GLY A 130 -10.22 -7.27 7.58
C GLY A 130 -8.80 -7.32 7.00
N VAL A 131 -8.37 -6.25 6.33
CA VAL A 131 -7.00 -6.17 5.78
C VAL A 131 -5.94 -6.13 6.88
N LEU A 132 -6.18 -5.42 7.99
CA LEU A 132 -5.25 -5.37 9.13
C LEU A 132 -5.04 -6.77 9.72
N ILE A 133 -6.11 -7.55 9.90
CA ILE A 133 -5.99 -8.93 10.36
C ILE A 133 -5.13 -9.75 9.39
N LEU A 134 -5.38 -9.68 8.07
CA LEU A 134 -4.58 -10.42 7.08
C LEU A 134 -3.11 -10.00 7.08
N MET A 135 -2.83 -8.71 7.30
CA MET A 135 -1.47 -8.18 7.42
C MET A 135 -0.78 -8.70 8.68
N GLU A 136 -1.48 -8.78 9.80
CA GLU A 136 -0.93 -9.25 11.09
C GLU A 136 -0.76 -10.77 11.13
N LEU A 137 -1.57 -11.53 10.38
CA LEU A 137 -1.35 -12.96 10.17
C LEU A 137 -0.04 -13.25 9.42
N ASP A 138 0.43 -12.32 8.60
CA ASP A 138 1.75 -12.34 7.94
C ASP A 138 2.06 -13.70 7.27
N ASN A 139 1.06 -14.25 6.57
CA ASN A 139 1.08 -15.58 5.97
C ASN A 139 0.76 -15.50 4.45
N PRO A 140 1.54 -16.14 3.56
CA PRO A 140 1.28 -16.10 2.11
C PRO A 140 -0.08 -16.68 1.68
N ALA A 141 -0.75 -17.48 2.52
CA ALA A 141 -2.11 -17.95 2.26
C ALA A 141 -3.16 -16.81 2.21
N THR A 142 -2.86 -15.63 2.78
CA THR A 142 -3.78 -14.47 2.77
C THR A 142 -3.76 -13.67 1.47
N THR A 143 -2.85 -13.99 0.56
CA THR A 143 -2.54 -13.20 -0.64
C THR A 143 -3.75 -12.95 -1.53
N ASP A 144 -4.60 -13.95 -1.75
CA ASP A 144 -5.74 -13.82 -2.67
C ASP A 144 -6.77 -12.83 -2.10
N ALA A 145 -7.03 -12.86 -0.79
CA ALA A 145 -7.89 -11.88 -0.13
C ALA A 145 -7.27 -10.47 -0.08
N LEU A 146 -5.93 -10.36 0.03
CA LEU A 146 -5.23 -9.07 -0.11
C LEU A 146 -5.34 -8.51 -1.54
N ILE A 147 -5.31 -9.36 -2.57
CA ILE A 147 -5.55 -8.96 -3.95
C ILE A 147 -6.97 -8.39 -4.12
N GLU A 148 -7.98 -8.99 -3.52
CA GLU A 148 -9.34 -8.43 -3.49
C GLU A 148 -9.35 -7.04 -2.81
N GLY A 149 -8.56 -6.85 -1.75
CA GLY A 149 -8.36 -5.56 -1.09
C GLY A 149 -7.82 -4.45 -1.99
N LEU A 150 -7.00 -4.78 -3.00
CA LEU A 150 -6.53 -3.82 -4.00
C LEU A 150 -7.68 -3.29 -4.89
N GLY A 151 -8.79 -4.01 -4.98
CA GLY A 151 -10.00 -3.61 -5.70
C GLY A 151 -11.00 -2.80 -4.87
N SER A 152 -10.72 -2.56 -3.59
CA SER A 152 -11.65 -1.86 -2.71
C SER A 152 -11.95 -0.44 -3.18
N LYS A 153 -13.19 0.04 -3.03
CA LYS A 153 -13.56 1.43 -3.28
C LYS A 153 -12.86 2.42 -2.34
N HIS A 154 -12.40 1.94 -1.19
CA HIS A 154 -11.76 2.76 -0.17
C HIS A 154 -10.24 2.82 -0.38
N ALA A 155 -9.70 4.03 -0.62
CA ALA A 155 -8.26 4.23 -0.85
C ALA A 155 -7.40 3.69 0.31
N GLY A 156 -7.83 3.90 1.56
CA GLY A 156 -7.12 3.38 2.73
C GLY A 156 -6.97 1.86 2.72
N VAL A 157 -8.02 1.13 2.29
CA VAL A 157 -8.00 -0.35 2.19
C VAL A 157 -7.03 -0.80 1.11
N ARG A 158 -7.05 -0.16 -0.07
CA ARG A 158 -6.10 -0.45 -1.16
C ARG A 158 -4.65 -0.22 -0.74
N LEU A 159 -4.40 0.89 -0.04
CA LEU A 159 -3.07 1.22 0.52
C LEU A 159 -2.60 0.16 1.53
N MET A 160 -3.47 -0.26 2.46
CA MET A 160 -3.12 -1.30 3.43
C MET A 160 -2.88 -2.65 2.77
N ALA A 161 -3.70 -3.01 1.77
CA ALA A 161 -3.54 -4.26 1.03
C ALA A 161 -2.19 -4.30 0.28
N ALA A 162 -1.82 -3.21 -0.40
CA ALA A 162 -0.53 -3.10 -1.07
C ALA A 162 0.64 -3.18 -0.07
N ARG A 163 0.55 -2.53 1.10
CA ARG A 163 1.56 -2.67 2.17
C ARG A 163 1.67 -4.09 2.71
N ALA A 164 0.54 -4.76 2.92
CA ALA A 164 0.51 -6.13 3.40
C ALA A 164 1.16 -7.08 2.38
N ILE A 165 0.86 -6.90 1.10
CA ILE A 165 1.52 -7.64 0.01
C ILE A 165 3.03 -7.39 0.00
N GLN A 166 3.46 -6.13 0.18
CA GLN A 166 4.88 -5.78 0.24
C GLN A 166 5.60 -6.55 1.37
N LYS A 167 5.00 -6.61 2.56
CA LYS A 167 5.56 -7.37 3.69
C LYS A 167 5.71 -8.87 3.40
N LEU A 168 4.88 -9.42 2.51
CA LEU A 168 4.91 -10.83 2.14
C LEU A 168 5.95 -11.17 1.06
N HIS A 169 6.67 -10.22 0.47
CA HIS A 169 7.59 -10.43 -0.66
C HIS A 169 8.46 -11.69 -0.53
N ALA A 170 9.15 -11.86 0.61
CA ALA A 170 10.05 -13.00 0.85
C ALA A 170 9.32 -14.35 1.03
N LYS A 171 8.01 -14.33 1.26
CA LYS A 171 7.16 -15.51 1.54
C LYS A 171 6.29 -15.94 0.37
N LEU A 172 6.14 -15.10 -0.66
CA LEU A 172 5.21 -15.35 -1.76
C LEU A 172 5.61 -16.52 -2.66
N GLY A 173 6.91 -16.79 -2.83
CA GLY A 173 7.39 -17.89 -3.67
C GLY A 173 6.76 -17.90 -5.07
N ASN A 174 6.05 -18.98 -5.41
CA ASN A 174 5.36 -19.16 -6.69
C ASN A 174 4.12 -18.25 -6.88
N ARG A 175 3.59 -17.63 -5.83
CA ARG A 175 2.45 -16.70 -5.89
C ARG A 175 2.82 -15.31 -6.41
N SER A 176 4.12 -14.96 -6.40
CA SER A 176 4.64 -13.64 -6.79
C SER A 176 4.14 -13.16 -8.16
N ARG A 177 4.09 -14.03 -9.18
CA ARG A 177 3.58 -13.67 -10.50
C ARG A 177 2.12 -13.21 -10.49
N ALA A 178 1.24 -13.94 -9.80
CA ALA A 178 -0.17 -13.59 -9.72
C ALA A 178 -0.37 -12.25 -8.99
N VAL A 179 0.40 -12.05 -7.91
CA VAL A 179 0.44 -10.81 -7.14
C VAL A 179 0.89 -9.62 -7.98
N LEU A 180 2.00 -9.75 -8.71
CA LEU A 180 2.53 -8.69 -9.56
C LEU A 180 1.53 -8.28 -10.64
N ARG A 181 0.84 -9.25 -11.27
CA ARG A 181 -0.24 -8.96 -12.22
C ARG A 181 -1.45 -8.27 -11.58
N ALA A 182 -1.77 -8.59 -10.33
CA ALA A 182 -2.84 -7.92 -9.60
C ALA A 182 -2.46 -6.48 -9.24
N LEU A 183 -1.24 -6.26 -8.74
CA LEU A 183 -0.69 -4.95 -8.43
C LEU A 183 -0.59 -4.06 -9.68
N GLY A 184 -0.10 -4.59 -10.81
CA GLY A 184 -0.05 -3.85 -12.07
C GLY A 184 -1.44 -3.38 -12.52
N ARG A 185 -2.44 -4.27 -12.44
CA ARG A 185 -3.84 -3.93 -12.77
C ARG A 185 -4.46 -2.92 -11.80
N ALA A 186 -4.12 -3.01 -10.51
CA ALA A 186 -4.58 -2.06 -9.50
C ALA A 186 -3.94 -0.69 -9.72
N GLY A 187 -2.62 -0.63 -9.90
CA GLY A 187 -1.88 0.61 -10.13
C GLY A 187 -2.30 1.32 -11.41
N ALA A 188 -2.57 0.58 -12.49
CA ALA A 188 -3.05 1.16 -13.75
C ALA A 188 -4.41 1.86 -13.64
N ARG A 189 -5.22 1.53 -12.62
CA ARG A 189 -6.52 2.18 -12.34
C ARG A 189 -6.47 3.14 -11.16
N GLU A 190 -5.34 3.25 -10.47
CA GLU A 190 -5.23 4.05 -9.26
C GLU A 190 -5.12 5.53 -9.60
N SER A 191 -5.85 6.35 -8.85
CA SER A 191 -5.83 7.81 -8.94
C SER A 191 -5.31 8.48 -7.67
N ASP A 192 -5.31 7.76 -6.54
CA ASP A 192 -4.76 8.25 -5.27
C ASP A 192 -3.23 8.12 -5.25
N GLU A 193 -2.55 9.25 -5.03
CA GLU A 193 -1.10 9.35 -5.00
C GLU A 193 -0.44 8.43 -3.98
N PHE A 194 -0.97 8.40 -2.76
CA PHE A 194 -0.37 7.66 -1.67
C PHE A 194 -0.52 6.16 -1.90
N VAL A 195 -1.67 5.74 -2.44
CA VAL A 195 -1.90 4.35 -2.82
C VAL A 195 -0.96 3.96 -3.97
N LEU A 196 -0.88 4.77 -5.02
CA LEU A 196 -0.04 4.50 -6.19
C LEU A 196 1.45 4.34 -5.81
N ARG A 197 1.96 5.22 -4.95
CA ARG A 197 3.33 5.12 -4.44
C ARG A 197 3.60 3.80 -3.71
N VAL A 198 2.65 3.34 -2.90
CA VAL A 198 2.76 2.05 -2.19
C VAL A 198 2.63 0.89 -3.17
N ILE A 199 1.78 0.98 -4.20
CA ILE A 199 1.70 -0.03 -5.25
C ILE A 199 3.05 -0.16 -5.98
N TYR A 200 3.71 0.94 -6.33
CA TYR A 200 5.06 0.88 -6.91
C TYR A 200 6.05 0.15 -6.00
N GLN A 201 6.04 0.44 -4.69
CA GLN A 201 6.89 -0.24 -3.71
C GLN A 201 6.56 -1.74 -3.59
N ALA A 202 5.27 -2.10 -3.65
CA ALA A 202 4.83 -3.49 -3.64
C ALA A 202 5.13 -4.23 -4.96
N ILE A 203 5.34 -3.53 -6.08
CA ILE A 203 5.79 -4.15 -7.33
C ILE A 203 7.32 -4.33 -7.35
N ASP A 204 8.06 -3.48 -6.65
CA ASP A 204 9.53 -3.47 -6.61
C ASP A 204 10.12 -4.58 -5.72
N PHE A 205 9.82 -5.84 -6.05
CA PHE A 205 10.34 -7.02 -5.36
C PHE A 205 11.87 -7.06 -5.30
N LYS A 206 12.56 -6.46 -6.28
CA LYS A 206 14.02 -6.46 -6.34
C LYS A 206 14.64 -5.63 -5.21
N ALA A 207 13.91 -4.67 -4.65
CA ALA A 207 14.34 -3.93 -3.46
C ALA A 207 14.35 -4.81 -2.20
N ASP A 208 13.43 -5.78 -2.09
CA ASP A 208 13.21 -6.55 -0.86
C ASP A 208 13.72 -8.00 -0.94
N VAL A 209 13.78 -8.60 -2.13
CA VAL A 209 14.14 -10.00 -2.35
C VAL A 209 15.40 -10.10 -3.20
N ARG A 210 16.51 -10.42 -2.53
CA ARG A 210 17.81 -10.61 -3.19
C ARG A 210 17.71 -11.69 -4.27
N ASN A 211 18.17 -11.37 -5.48
CA ASN A 211 18.15 -12.23 -6.68
C ASN A 211 16.75 -12.51 -7.27
N PHE A 212 15.73 -11.71 -6.95
CA PHE A 212 14.45 -11.81 -7.64
C PHE A 212 14.61 -11.52 -9.14
N LYS A 213 14.16 -12.43 -10.00
CA LYS A 213 14.15 -12.23 -11.45
C LYS A 213 13.01 -11.28 -11.81
N ALA A 214 13.35 -10.03 -12.10
CA ALA A 214 12.40 -8.94 -12.17
C ALA A 214 11.52 -8.89 -13.44
N GLY A 215 11.49 -9.93 -14.27
CA GLY A 215 10.69 -9.95 -15.51
C GLY A 215 9.19 -9.74 -15.26
N ASP A 216 8.60 -10.46 -14.31
CA ASP A 216 7.17 -10.30 -13.96
C ASP A 216 6.89 -8.93 -13.31
N ALA A 217 7.89 -8.33 -12.64
CA ALA A 217 7.77 -6.99 -12.06
C ALA A 217 7.86 -5.90 -13.14
N ALA A 218 8.69 -6.10 -14.17
CA ALA A 218 8.76 -5.23 -15.34
C ALA A 218 7.44 -5.17 -16.09
N GLU A 219 6.77 -6.31 -16.31
CA GLU A 219 5.43 -6.35 -16.92
C GLU A 219 4.42 -5.52 -16.11
N ALA A 220 4.42 -5.68 -14.78
CA ALA A 220 3.54 -4.94 -13.88
C ALA A 220 3.84 -3.43 -13.87
N LEU A 221 5.11 -3.03 -13.79
CA LEU A 221 5.53 -1.63 -13.85
C LEU A 221 5.18 -0.99 -15.19
N ALA A 222 5.38 -1.70 -16.30
CA ALA A 222 4.99 -1.22 -17.63
C ALA A 222 3.49 -0.92 -17.68
N MET A 223 2.65 -1.82 -17.17
CA MET A 223 1.20 -1.61 -17.12
C MET A 223 0.81 -0.35 -16.34
N VAL A 224 1.45 -0.10 -15.19
CA VAL A 224 1.17 1.10 -14.38
C VAL A 224 1.67 2.36 -15.10
N LEU A 225 2.92 2.36 -15.56
CA LEU A 225 3.54 3.53 -16.18
C LEU A 225 2.89 3.91 -17.52
N GLU A 226 2.41 2.94 -18.32
CA GLU A 226 1.65 3.20 -19.54
C GLU A 226 0.31 3.89 -19.24
N ALA A 227 -0.42 3.42 -18.21
CA ALA A 227 -1.66 4.05 -17.79
C ALA A 227 -1.42 5.47 -17.25
N ARG A 228 -0.33 5.67 -16.51
CA ARG A 228 0.09 6.99 -16.00
C ARG A 228 0.51 7.93 -17.13
N ALA A 229 1.30 7.46 -18.09
CA ALA A 229 1.64 8.21 -19.29
C ALA A 229 0.38 8.68 -20.04
N ALA A 230 -0.63 7.81 -20.20
CA ALA A 230 -1.90 8.18 -20.80
C ALA A 230 -2.67 9.24 -20.00
N GLN A 231 -2.69 9.14 -18.67
CA GLN A 231 -3.34 10.13 -17.79
C GLN A 231 -2.65 11.50 -17.84
N LEU A 232 -1.32 11.53 -17.86
CA LEU A 232 -0.53 12.76 -17.99
C LEU A 232 -0.73 13.42 -19.36
N SER A 233 -0.73 12.62 -20.43
CA SER A 233 -1.08 13.11 -21.78
C SER A 233 -2.52 13.60 -21.88
N GLY A 234 -3.42 13.08 -21.03
CA GLY A 234 -4.80 13.56 -20.88
C GLY A 234 -4.95 14.84 -20.05
N GLY A 235 -3.85 15.41 -19.54
CA GLY A 235 -3.83 16.69 -18.82
C GLY A 235 -3.68 16.59 -17.30
N SER A 236 -3.42 15.40 -16.75
CA SER A 236 -3.01 15.30 -15.34
C SER A 236 -1.66 16.01 -15.12
N ARG A 237 -1.48 16.65 -13.96
CA ARG A 237 -0.33 17.52 -13.63
C ARG A 237 0.42 17.03 -12.38
N ASP A 238 0.50 15.72 -12.24
CA ASP A 238 0.95 15.04 -11.04
C ASP A 238 2.10 14.06 -11.33
N GLU A 239 2.94 14.42 -12.31
CA GLU A 239 4.05 13.61 -12.84
C GLU A 239 5.03 13.21 -11.73
N THR A 240 5.32 14.11 -10.80
CA THR A 240 6.31 13.88 -9.74
C THR A 240 5.94 12.73 -8.80
N ARG A 241 4.69 12.25 -8.84
CA ARG A 241 4.22 11.09 -8.08
C ARG A 241 4.82 9.79 -8.56
N ASP A 242 5.24 9.75 -9.83
CA ASP A 242 5.69 8.54 -10.50
C ASP A 242 7.19 8.28 -10.33
N GLU A 243 7.93 9.12 -9.59
CA GLU A 243 9.39 8.98 -9.36
C GLU A 243 9.76 7.58 -8.85
N VAL A 244 9.05 7.07 -7.84
CA VAL A 244 9.29 5.73 -7.27
C VAL A 244 9.08 4.63 -8.33
N GLY A 245 8.06 4.78 -9.17
CA GLY A 245 7.76 3.84 -10.25
C GLY A 245 8.81 3.86 -11.35
N VAL A 246 9.27 5.04 -11.75
CA VAL A 246 10.32 5.23 -12.76
C VAL A 246 11.65 4.62 -12.28
N GLU A 247 12.01 4.81 -11.02
CA GLU A 247 13.21 4.19 -10.45
C GLU A 247 13.10 2.66 -10.33
N ALA A 248 11.93 2.14 -9.95
CA ALA A 248 11.68 0.70 -9.90
C ALA A 248 11.77 0.10 -11.32
N ALA A 249 11.30 0.81 -12.34
CA ALA A 249 11.41 0.40 -13.73
C ALA A 249 12.87 0.25 -14.15
N ALA A 250 13.73 1.20 -13.78
CA ALA A 250 15.18 1.12 -14.05
C ALA A 250 15.81 -0.15 -13.42
N ARG A 251 15.48 -0.45 -12.17
CA ARG A 251 16.00 -1.64 -11.45
C ARG A 251 15.56 -2.96 -12.09
N CYS A 252 14.33 -3.03 -12.59
CA CYS A 252 13.76 -4.24 -13.20
C CYS A 252 14.14 -4.38 -14.69
N TYR A 253 14.63 -3.30 -15.30
CA TYR A 253 14.82 -3.19 -16.74
C TYR A 253 15.74 -4.26 -17.33
N GLU A 254 16.91 -4.49 -16.73
CA GLU A 254 17.93 -5.40 -17.26
C GLU A 254 17.39 -6.84 -17.45
N ASP A 255 16.60 -7.30 -16.48
CA ASP A 255 16.00 -8.64 -16.41
C ASP A 255 14.69 -8.76 -17.22
N ALA A 256 14.18 -7.65 -17.77
CA ALA A 256 12.91 -7.62 -18.48
C ALA A 256 13.00 -8.27 -19.86
N SER A 257 11.87 -8.78 -20.35
CA SER A 257 11.75 -9.27 -21.73
C SER A 257 11.98 -8.12 -22.72
N ALA A 258 12.35 -8.42 -23.97
CA ALA A 258 12.54 -7.37 -24.98
C ALA A 258 11.28 -6.51 -25.17
N GLY A 259 10.08 -7.13 -25.12
CA GLY A 259 8.81 -6.42 -25.18
C GLY A 259 8.61 -5.50 -23.99
N ASP A 260 8.86 -5.98 -22.77
CA ASP A 260 8.70 -5.16 -21.55
C ASP A 260 9.76 -4.07 -21.46
N LYS A 261 10.99 -4.29 -21.96
CA LYS A 261 12.02 -3.25 -22.10
C LYS A 261 11.54 -2.10 -22.98
N ALA A 262 10.95 -2.40 -24.14
CA ALA A 262 10.41 -1.38 -25.03
C ALA A 262 9.23 -0.64 -24.37
N ARG A 263 8.31 -1.36 -23.72
CA ARG A 263 7.17 -0.77 -23.00
C ARG A 263 7.61 0.16 -21.87
N LEU A 264 8.54 -0.28 -21.03
CA LEU A 264 9.05 0.52 -19.91
C LEU A 264 9.73 1.81 -20.39
N ILE A 265 10.70 1.72 -21.29
CA ILE A 265 11.43 2.91 -21.74
C ILE A 265 10.52 3.87 -22.52
N GLY A 266 9.57 3.34 -23.29
CA GLY A 266 8.56 4.14 -24.00
C GLY A 266 7.66 4.90 -23.02
N ALA A 267 7.11 4.23 -22.01
CA ALA A 267 6.29 4.89 -20.99
C ALA A 267 7.07 5.96 -20.23
N VAL A 268 8.31 5.67 -19.82
CA VAL A 268 9.18 6.64 -19.13
C VAL A 268 9.50 7.85 -20.02
N ALA A 269 9.72 7.64 -21.32
CA ALA A 269 9.92 8.73 -22.27
C ALA A 269 8.68 9.62 -22.43
N ILE A 270 7.48 9.05 -22.49
CA ILE A 270 6.24 9.85 -22.54
C ILE A 270 6.04 10.66 -21.24
N ILE A 271 6.40 10.09 -20.08
CA ILE A 271 6.37 10.80 -18.80
C ILE A 271 7.38 11.97 -18.82
N LEU A 272 8.59 11.76 -19.35
CA LEU A 272 9.58 12.83 -19.54
C LEU A 272 9.03 13.97 -20.41
N GLU A 273 8.44 13.63 -21.56
CA GLU A 273 7.84 14.60 -22.48
C GLU A 273 6.73 15.40 -21.81
N SER A 274 5.85 14.71 -21.06
CA SER A 274 4.77 15.35 -20.30
C SER A 274 5.31 16.32 -19.25
N ALA A 275 6.32 15.90 -18.47
CA ALA A 275 6.96 16.73 -17.45
C ALA A 275 7.67 17.96 -18.07
N LEU A 276 8.34 17.81 -19.22
CA LEU A 276 8.95 18.92 -19.95
C LEU A 276 7.91 19.88 -20.50
N SER A 277 6.83 19.37 -21.10
CA SER A 277 5.69 20.19 -21.54
C SER A 277 5.14 21.00 -20.37
N ARG A 278 4.93 20.36 -19.21
CA ARG A 278 4.50 21.03 -17.99
C ARG A 278 5.52 22.07 -17.50
N TYR A 279 6.81 21.80 -17.57
CA TYR A 279 7.84 22.78 -17.15
C TYR A 279 7.80 24.08 -17.96
N PHE A 280 7.48 24.01 -19.27
CA PHE A 280 7.38 25.18 -20.15
C PHE A 280 5.98 25.77 -20.27
N ASP A 281 4.96 25.10 -19.73
CA ASP A 281 3.58 25.58 -19.68
C ASP A 281 3.50 26.94 -18.95
N PRO A 282 2.95 28.00 -19.58
CA PRO A 282 2.76 29.31 -18.95
C PRO A 282 1.95 29.26 -17.65
N ASP A 283 1.08 28.26 -17.49
CA ASP A 283 0.23 28.08 -16.31
C ASP A 283 0.92 27.25 -15.20
N THR A 284 2.21 26.95 -15.34
CA THR A 284 2.99 26.31 -14.29
C THR A 284 3.47 27.35 -13.28
N ALA A 285 3.05 27.19 -12.02
CA ALA A 285 3.43 28.13 -10.98
C ALA A 285 4.97 28.08 -10.76
N PRO A 286 5.64 29.25 -10.62
CA PRO A 286 7.10 29.32 -10.55
C PRO A 286 7.73 28.46 -9.46
N GLU A 287 7.05 28.28 -8.33
CA GLU A 287 7.48 27.46 -7.20
C GLU A 287 7.62 25.97 -7.55
N PHE A 288 6.89 25.47 -8.56
CA PHE A 288 6.99 24.07 -9.00
C PHE A 288 8.13 23.81 -9.98
N LEU A 289 8.68 24.85 -10.62
CA LEU A 289 9.70 24.69 -11.66
C LEU A 289 10.97 24.01 -11.13
N ALA A 290 11.36 24.29 -9.89
CA ALA A 290 12.52 23.65 -9.26
C ALA A 290 12.29 22.14 -9.04
N THR A 291 11.09 21.77 -8.61
CA THR A 291 10.71 20.36 -8.41
C THR A 291 10.65 19.63 -9.75
N LEU A 292 9.98 20.21 -10.75
CA LEU A 292 9.90 19.64 -12.10
C LEU A 292 11.28 19.50 -12.74
N SER A 293 12.15 20.50 -12.63
CA SER A 293 13.51 20.43 -13.15
C SER A 293 14.32 19.26 -12.56
N ARG A 294 14.18 19.01 -11.24
CA ARG A 294 14.84 17.87 -10.58
C ARG A 294 14.27 16.54 -11.05
N TYR A 295 12.94 16.46 -11.13
CA TYR A 295 12.23 15.27 -11.56
C TYR A 295 12.58 14.91 -13.02
N ILE A 296 12.60 15.88 -13.92
CA ILE A 296 13.00 15.72 -15.32
C ILE A 296 14.44 15.21 -15.44
N ALA A 297 15.38 15.79 -14.68
CA ALA A 297 16.76 15.32 -14.68
C ALA A 297 16.89 13.86 -14.19
N ARG A 298 16.06 13.47 -13.21
CA ARG A 298 16.00 12.10 -12.70
C ARG A 298 15.44 11.12 -13.72
N ILE A 299 14.37 11.48 -14.42
CA ILE A 299 13.82 10.63 -15.50
C ILE A 299 14.83 10.47 -16.63
N GLU A 300 15.49 11.55 -17.04
CA GLU A 300 16.52 11.50 -18.08
C GLU A 300 17.67 10.55 -17.70
N GLU A 301 18.12 10.59 -16.43
CA GLU A 301 19.10 9.64 -15.91
C GLU A 301 18.61 8.19 -16.04
N VAL A 302 17.36 7.92 -15.67
CA VAL A 302 16.76 6.59 -15.81
C VAL A 302 16.70 6.13 -17.27
N ILE A 303 16.33 6.99 -18.21
CA ILE A 303 16.34 6.66 -19.64
C ILE A 303 17.76 6.30 -20.11
N VAL A 304 18.77 7.04 -19.65
CA VAL A 304 20.18 6.75 -19.95
C VAL A 304 20.63 5.41 -19.37
N ASP A 305 20.22 5.09 -18.15
CA ASP A 305 20.52 3.79 -17.53
C ASP A 305 19.85 2.63 -18.29
N MET A 306 18.58 2.79 -18.69
CA MET A 306 17.86 1.81 -19.51
C MET A 306 18.50 1.62 -20.90
N ALA A 307 18.97 2.72 -21.52
CA ALA A 307 19.69 2.66 -22.78
C ALA A 307 21.01 1.89 -22.66
N LYS A 308 21.78 2.21 -21.61
CA LYS A 308 23.04 1.51 -21.31
C LYS A 308 22.80 0.02 -21.04
N ALA A 309 21.74 -0.33 -20.30
CA ALA A 309 21.35 -1.72 -20.05
C ALA A 309 20.90 -2.46 -21.33
N SER A 310 20.56 -1.72 -22.39
CA SER A 310 20.27 -2.25 -23.73
C SER A 310 21.50 -2.26 -24.66
N GLY A 311 22.68 -1.84 -24.18
CA GLY A 311 23.87 -1.69 -25.01
C GLY A 311 23.83 -0.49 -25.96
N VAL A 312 22.90 0.44 -25.76
CA VAL A 312 22.74 1.64 -26.59
C VAL A 312 23.43 2.82 -25.89
N ASN A 313 24.30 3.51 -26.62
CA ASN A 313 24.87 4.77 -26.16
C ASN A 313 24.02 5.94 -26.66
N LEU A 314 23.25 6.57 -25.76
CA LEU A 314 22.49 7.77 -26.08
C LEU A 314 23.46 8.95 -26.29
N SER A 315 23.75 9.27 -27.54
CA SER A 315 24.58 10.42 -27.91
C SER A 315 23.82 11.76 -27.86
N CYS A 316 22.79 11.85 -27.00
CA CYS A 316 21.99 13.05 -26.85
C CYS A 316 22.62 14.01 -25.84
N ASP A 317 22.51 15.31 -26.10
CA ASP A 317 22.84 16.31 -25.10
C ASP A 317 21.94 16.15 -23.86
N ARG A 318 22.46 16.56 -22.69
CA ARG A 318 21.67 16.55 -21.45
C ARG A 318 20.70 17.72 -21.38
N LEU A 319 19.51 17.49 -20.82
CA LEU A 319 18.53 18.51 -20.48
C LEU A 319 19.11 19.49 -19.46
N LYS A 320 19.21 20.77 -19.85
CA LYS A 320 19.73 21.85 -19.01
C LYS A 320 18.63 22.82 -18.65
N LEU A 321 17.83 22.43 -17.66
CA LEU A 321 16.75 23.26 -17.13
C LEU A 321 17.26 24.18 -16.02
N ASN A 322 16.83 25.44 -16.06
CA ASN A 322 17.17 26.46 -15.06
C ASN A 322 15.86 27.20 -14.73
N PRO A 323 15.27 26.94 -13.56
CA PRO A 323 14.00 27.56 -13.14
C PRO A 323 14.02 29.09 -13.15
N ARG A 324 15.21 29.70 -13.11
CA ARG A 324 15.43 31.16 -13.07
C ARG A 324 15.88 31.74 -14.42
N ALA A 325 15.86 30.95 -15.49
CA ALA A 325 16.27 31.42 -16.82
C ALA A 325 15.38 32.57 -17.30
N THR A 326 16.00 33.64 -17.80
CA THR A 326 15.31 34.77 -18.44
C THR A 326 14.87 34.44 -19.86
N ASP A 327 15.61 33.59 -20.57
CA ASP A 327 15.30 33.14 -21.93
C ASP A 327 14.70 31.73 -21.92
N LYS A 328 13.42 31.62 -21.50
CA LYS A 328 12.70 30.34 -21.50
C LYS A 328 12.49 29.77 -22.90
N LYS A 329 12.38 30.62 -23.93
CA LYS A 329 12.16 30.18 -25.32
C LYS A 329 13.36 29.42 -25.87
N LYS A 330 14.57 29.93 -25.65
CA LYS A 330 15.79 29.21 -26.04
C LYS A 330 15.93 27.90 -25.28
N GLN A 331 15.70 27.92 -23.97
CA GLN A 331 15.76 26.69 -23.16
C GLN A 331 14.74 25.64 -23.61
N GLN A 332 13.55 26.05 -24.00
CA GLN A 332 12.53 25.18 -24.58
C GLN A 332 13.02 24.57 -25.90
N ALA A 333 13.49 25.39 -26.86
CA ALA A 333 13.99 24.93 -28.14
C ALA A 333 15.19 23.96 -28.00
N ASP A 334 16.07 24.19 -27.03
CA ASP A 334 17.18 23.28 -26.75
C ASP A 334 16.69 21.97 -26.11
N SER A 335 15.66 22.02 -25.26
CA SER A 335 15.05 20.81 -24.68
C SER A 335 14.30 19.96 -25.72
N GLU A 336 13.64 20.60 -26.68
CA GLU A 336 12.97 19.94 -27.80
C GLU A 336 13.96 19.17 -28.68
N LYS A 337 15.16 19.73 -28.96
CA LYS A 337 16.22 19.01 -29.69
C LYS A 337 16.68 17.75 -28.95
N VAL A 338 16.78 17.81 -27.62
CA VAL A 338 17.15 16.65 -26.80
C VAL A 338 16.05 15.59 -26.85
N LEU A 339 14.78 15.98 -26.72
CA LEU A 339 13.65 15.08 -26.86
C LEU A 339 13.62 14.40 -28.24
N ASP A 340 13.83 15.15 -29.32
CA ASP A 340 13.87 14.59 -30.67
C ASP A 340 15.07 13.65 -30.89
N CYS A 341 16.18 13.86 -30.18
CA CYS A 341 17.28 12.91 -30.15
C CYS A 341 16.86 11.61 -29.43
N ILE A 342 16.23 11.70 -28.26
CA ILE A 342 15.73 10.55 -27.49
C ILE A 342 14.72 9.77 -28.32
N ARG A 343 13.71 10.42 -28.90
CA ARG A 343 12.69 9.79 -29.76
C ARG A 343 13.31 9.02 -30.92
N ARG A 344 14.28 9.61 -31.63
CA ARG A 344 14.98 8.93 -32.72
C ARG A 344 15.77 7.71 -32.26
N ALA A 345 16.38 7.78 -31.07
CA ALA A 345 17.05 6.62 -30.49
C ALA A 345 16.06 5.50 -30.13
N LEU A 346 14.91 5.85 -29.55
CA LEU A 346 13.84 4.90 -29.21
C LEU A 346 13.17 4.26 -30.43
N ALA A 347 13.08 4.97 -31.55
CA ALA A 347 12.61 4.43 -32.83
C ALA A 347 13.58 3.42 -33.46
N GLY A 348 14.84 3.42 -33.06
CA GLY A 348 15.86 2.46 -33.50
C GLY A 348 15.83 1.13 -32.74
N ASP A 349 16.76 0.24 -33.09
CA ASP A 349 17.01 -0.98 -32.32
C ASP A 349 17.56 -0.64 -30.92
N PRO A 350 17.21 -1.41 -29.87
CA PRO A 350 16.38 -2.62 -29.90
C PRO A 350 14.88 -2.38 -29.69
N TRP A 351 14.43 -1.13 -29.52
CA TRP A 351 13.09 -0.85 -29.02
C TRP A 351 12.03 -0.68 -30.10
N LYS A 352 12.38 -0.08 -31.25
CA LYS A 352 11.47 0.14 -32.40
C LYS A 352 10.16 0.85 -32.00
N ILE A 353 10.26 1.84 -31.10
CA ILE A 353 9.13 2.62 -30.60
C ILE A 353 8.90 3.79 -31.57
N GLY A 354 7.80 3.74 -32.33
CA GLY A 354 7.45 4.72 -33.36
C GLY A 354 6.18 5.49 -33.07
#